data_AF-A0A1H3LGP2-F1
#
_entry.id   AF-A0A1H3LGP2-F1
#
_cell.length_a   1.000
_cell.length_b   1.000
_cell.length_c   1.000
_cell.angle_alpha   90.00
_cell.angle_beta   90.00
_cell.angle_gamma   90.00
#
_symmetry.space_group_name_H-M   'P 1'
#
loop_
_entity.id
_entity.type
_entity.pdbx_description
1 polymer ?
#
loop_
_entity_poly.entity_id
_entity_poly.type
_entity_poly.pdbx_seq_one_letter_code
_entity_poly.pdbx_strand_id
1 'polypeptide(L)'
;MTINETMMRVQYQNSQPSVSSAKDMDSKEKERLMAACREFESIFLHMMIRQMRDTVPDNSLIEKSHAREIFEDLHDEELAKNMAKGQGVGLAQQMYQQLSRHVEPVKEQEESVEI
;
A
#
# COMPACT_ATOMS: atom_id res chain seq x y z
N MET A 1 25.35 2.00 -38.48
CA MET A 1 24.86 3.15 -37.69
C MET A 1 24.45 2.73 -36.26
N THR A 2 25.09 1.73 -35.65
CA THR A 2 24.60 1.08 -34.40
C THR A 2 25.55 1.22 -33.20
N ILE A 3 26.76 1.75 -33.40
CA ILE A 3 27.76 1.88 -32.32
C ILE A 3 27.32 2.93 -31.29
N ASN A 4 26.75 4.06 -31.72
CA ASN A 4 26.24 5.10 -30.81
C ASN A 4 24.98 4.67 -30.03
N GLU A 5 24.09 3.88 -30.62
CA GLU A 5 22.94 3.30 -29.89
C GLU A 5 23.40 2.31 -28.82
N THR A 6 24.44 1.53 -29.13
CA THR A 6 25.00 0.55 -28.18
C THR A 6 25.73 1.26 -27.04
N MET A 7 26.49 2.33 -27.32
CA MET A 7 27.11 3.16 -26.28
C MET A 7 26.09 3.90 -25.41
N MET A 8 24.99 4.41 -25.98
CA MET A 8 23.90 4.99 -25.18
C MET A 8 23.28 3.97 -24.22
N ARG A 9 23.05 2.73 -24.65
CA ARG A 9 22.51 1.67 -23.79
C ARG A 9 23.46 1.30 -22.66
N VAL A 10 24.76 1.19 -22.94
CA VAL A 10 25.79 0.89 -21.93
C VAL A 10 25.94 2.03 -20.91
N GLN A 11 25.84 3.29 -21.34
CA GLN A 11 25.85 4.46 -20.45
C GLN A 11 24.58 4.51 -19.58
N TYR A 12 23.41 4.23 -20.15
CA TYR A 12 22.13 4.26 -19.43
C TYR A 12 21.99 3.12 -18.40
N GLN A 13 22.69 2.00 -18.61
CA GLN A 13 22.73 0.89 -17.66
C GLN A 13 23.54 1.21 -16.38
N ASN A 14 24.52 2.12 -16.47
CA ASN A 14 25.37 2.55 -15.36
C ASN A 14 24.82 3.73 -14.54
N SER A 15 23.71 4.35 -14.96
CA SER A 15 23.07 5.48 -14.27
C SER A 15 21.76 5.11 -13.56
N GLN A 16 21.46 3.82 -13.41
CA GLN A 16 20.40 3.41 -12.48
C GLN A 16 20.84 3.82 -11.08
N PRO A 17 20.05 4.65 -10.35
CA PRO A 17 20.29 4.86 -8.93
C PRO A 17 20.33 3.48 -8.31
N SER A 18 21.40 3.17 -7.59
CA SER A 18 21.55 1.89 -6.91
C SER A 18 20.44 1.80 -5.88
N VAL A 19 19.31 1.19 -6.27
CA VAL A 19 18.25 0.81 -5.33
C VAL A 19 18.91 -0.05 -4.27
N SER A 20 19.12 0.54 -3.10
CA SER A 20 19.58 -0.18 -1.91
C SER A 20 18.64 -1.35 -1.75
N SER A 21 19.20 -2.55 -1.80
CA SER A 21 18.39 -3.76 -1.69
C SER A 21 17.67 -3.73 -0.35
N ALA A 22 16.49 -4.35 -0.21
CA ALA A 22 15.75 -4.46 1.05
C ALA A 22 16.62 -4.93 2.25
N LYS A 23 17.80 -5.49 1.98
CA LYS A 23 18.85 -5.84 2.93
C LYS A 23 19.38 -4.66 3.74
N ASP A 24 19.43 -3.45 3.18
CA ASP A 24 20.03 -2.26 3.79
C ASP A 24 19.03 -1.40 4.58
N MET A 25 17.71 -1.65 4.44
CA MET A 25 16.68 -0.96 5.21
C MET A 25 16.73 -1.33 6.69
N ASP A 26 16.60 -0.33 7.57
CA ASP A 26 16.45 -0.56 9.01
C ASP A 26 15.17 -1.34 9.33
N SER A 27 15.21 -2.07 10.44
CA SER A 27 14.09 -2.85 10.97
C SER A 27 12.82 -2.00 11.16
N LYS A 28 12.96 -0.77 11.67
CA LYS A 28 11.85 0.17 11.90
C LYS A 28 11.22 0.63 10.58
N GLU A 29 12.05 0.80 9.55
CA GLU A 29 11.59 1.24 8.23
C GLU A 29 10.85 0.13 7.49
N LYS A 30 11.33 -1.12 7.62
CA LYS A 30 10.60 -2.31 7.16
C LYS A 30 9.24 -2.44 7.82
N GLU A 31 9.16 -2.22 9.12
CA GLU A 31 7.90 -2.27 9.86
C GLU A 31 6.93 -1.17 9.41
N ARG A 32 7.40 0.08 9.26
CA ARG A 32 6.61 1.20 8.72
C ARG A 32 6.09 0.89 7.31
N LEU A 33 6.93 0.36 6.44
CA LEU A 33 6.52 -0.02 5.08
C LEU A 33 5.45 -1.11 5.10
N MET A 34 5.62 -2.15 5.91
CA MET A 34 4.63 -3.21 6.04
C MET A 34 3.31 -2.70 6.63
N ALA A 35 3.36 -1.79 7.61
CA ALA A 35 2.18 -1.16 8.19
C ALA A 35 1.39 -0.37 7.13
N ALA A 36 2.07 0.46 6.33
CA ALA A 36 1.44 1.20 5.24
C ALA A 36 0.82 0.26 4.18
N CYS A 37 1.48 -0.85 3.85
CA CYS A 37 0.94 -1.85 2.93
C CYS A 37 -0.34 -2.52 3.48
N ARG A 38 -0.39 -2.80 4.78
CA ARG A 38 -1.60 -3.35 5.44
C ARG A 38 -2.75 -2.34 5.49
N GLU A 39 -2.44 -1.08 5.75
CA GLU A 39 -3.44 -0.01 5.72
C GLU A 39 -4.04 0.13 4.32
N PHE A 40 -3.21 0.09 3.28
CA PHE A 40 -3.71 0.07 1.90
C PHE A 40 -4.60 -1.14 1.62
N GLU A 41 -4.21 -2.34 2.06
CA GLU A 41 -5.04 -3.53 1.92
C GLU A 41 -6.40 -3.37 2.65
N SER A 42 -6.45 -2.71 3.82
CA SER A 42 -7.72 -2.43 4.49
C SER A 42 -8.63 -1.50 3.67
N ILE A 43 -8.09 -0.47 3.03
CA ILE A 43 -8.87 0.42 2.16
C ILE A 43 -9.40 -0.35 0.95
N PHE A 44 -8.56 -1.19 0.35
CA PHE A 44 -8.95 -2.03 -0.77
C PHE A 44 -10.06 -3.02 -0.40
N LEU A 45 -9.94 -3.67 0.75
CA LEU A 45 -10.97 -4.59 1.26
C LEU A 45 -12.27 -3.87 1.58
N HIS A 46 -12.22 -2.69 2.20
CA HIS A 46 -13.42 -1.89 2.45
C HIS A 46 -14.14 -1.56 1.15
N MET A 47 -13.41 -1.11 0.13
CA MET A 47 -13.98 -0.84 -1.20
C MET A 47 -14.57 -2.12 -1.82
N MET A 48 -13.88 -3.26 -1.70
CA MET A 48 -14.39 -4.54 -2.20
C MET A 48 -15.71 -4.95 -1.53
N ILE A 49 -15.76 -4.91 -0.20
CA ILE A 49 -16.95 -5.27 0.58
C ILE A 49 -18.13 -4.38 0.20
N ARG A 50 -17.89 -3.07 0.11
CA ARG A 50 -18.90 -2.11 -0.33
C ARG A 50 -19.45 -2.44 -1.72
N GLN A 51 -18.57 -2.70 -2.69
CA GLN A 51 -18.99 -3.08 -4.04
C GLN A 51 -19.75 -4.41 -4.07
N MET A 52 -19.35 -5.39 -3.24
CA MET A 52 -20.09 -6.65 -3.10
C MET A 52 -21.51 -6.40 -2.55
N ARG A 53 -21.66 -5.51 -1.56
CA ARG A 53 -22.96 -5.13 -0.99
C ARG A 53 -23.84 -4.43 -2.02
N ASP A 54 -23.27 -3.53 -2.81
CA ASP A 54 -23.97 -2.82 -3.88
C ASP A 54 -24.52 -3.77 -4.96
N THR A 55 -23.96 -4.98 -5.11
CA THR A 55 -24.48 -6.00 -6.03
C THR A 55 -25.75 -6.71 -5.53
N VAL A 56 -26.07 -6.60 -4.23
CA VAL A 56 -27.26 -7.22 -3.66
C VAL A 56 -28.44 -6.25 -3.83
N PRO A 57 -29.47 -6.59 -4.63
CA PRO A 57 -30.60 -5.71 -4.85
C PRO A 57 -31.36 -5.46 -3.54
N ASP A 58 -31.82 -4.22 -3.36
CA ASP A 58 -32.53 -3.81 -2.16
C ASP A 58 -34.00 -4.27 -2.24
N ASN A 59 -34.22 -5.52 -1.81
CA ASN A 59 -35.53 -6.18 -1.88
C ASN A 59 -36.42 -5.88 -0.66
N SER A 60 -35.96 -4.97 0.22
CA SER A 60 -36.63 -4.67 1.48
C SER A 60 -37.90 -3.86 1.24
N LEU A 61 -39.00 -4.27 1.88
CA LEU A 61 -40.25 -3.51 1.92
C LEU A 61 -40.13 -2.19 2.71
N ILE A 62 -39.02 -2.01 3.44
CA ILE A 62 -38.69 -0.83 4.22
C ILE A 62 -37.43 -0.21 3.61
N GLU A 63 -37.49 1.08 3.27
CA GLU A 63 -36.35 1.85 2.79
C GLU A 63 -35.20 1.86 3.81
N LYS A 64 -33.96 1.75 3.34
CA LYS A 64 -32.78 1.91 4.20
C LYS A 64 -32.72 3.35 4.71
N SER A 65 -32.52 3.49 6.01
CA SER A 65 -32.28 4.81 6.61
C SER A 65 -30.81 5.23 6.41
N HIS A 66 -30.57 6.53 6.28
CA HIS A 66 -29.20 7.07 6.23
C HIS A 66 -28.35 6.67 7.44
N ALA A 67 -28.98 6.56 8.63
CA ALA A 67 -28.28 6.10 9.83
C ALA A 67 -27.79 4.64 9.71
N ARG A 68 -28.56 3.78 9.03
CA ARG A 68 -28.16 2.39 8.76
C ARG A 68 -27.00 2.35 7.77
N GLU A 69 -27.08 3.12 6.69
CA GLU A 69 -26.01 3.20 5.67
C GLU A 69 -24.67 3.62 6.31
N ILE A 70 -24.67 4.68 7.11
CA ILE A 70 -23.46 5.14 7.82
C ILE A 70 -22.94 4.07 8.78
N PHE A 71 -23.81 3.38 9.51
CA PHE A 71 -23.40 2.32 10.42
C PHE A 71 -22.81 1.11 9.69
N GLU A 72 -23.41 0.71 8.56
CA GLU A 72 -22.91 -0.37 7.71
C GLU A 72 -21.53 -0.02 7.13
N ASP A 73 -21.34 1.20 6.64
CA ASP A 73 -20.04 1.67 6.14
C ASP A 73 -18.96 1.65 7.25
N LEU A 74 -19.27 2.15 8.45
CA LEU A 74 -18.35 2.11 9.59
C LEU A 74 -18.02 0.67 10.03
N HIS A 75 -19.02 -0.21 9.96
CA HIS A 75 -18.83 -1.63 10.26
C HIS A 75 -17.92 -2.31 9.23
N ASP A 76 -18.15 -2.04 7.95
CA ASP A 76 -17.36 -2.58 6.85
C ASP A 76 -15.91 -2.07 6.90
N GLU A 77 -15.69 -0.82 7.31
CA GLU A 77 -14.35 -0.26 7.54
C GLU A 77 -13.59 -1.02 8.65
N GLU A 78 -14.20 -1.23 9.82
CA GLU A 78 -13.55 -1.96 10.92
C GLU A 78 -13.35 -3.44 10.59
N LEU A 79 -14.30 -4.04 9.88
CA LEU A 79 -14.15 -5.40 9.37
C LEU A 79 -12.94 -5.50 8.44
N ALA A 80 -12.81 -4.57 7.48
CA ALA A 80 -11.70 -4.54 6.54
C ALA A 80 -10.34 -4.34 7.24
N LYS A 81 -10.26 -3.46 8.24
CA LYS A 81 -9.05 -3.28 9.07
C LYS A 81 -8.67 -4.58 9.79
N ASN A 82 -9.64 -5.30 10.35
CA ASN A 82 -9.38 -6.56 11.04
C ASN A 82 -8.94 -7.67 10.06
N MET A 83 -9.54 -7.73 8.88
CA MET A 83 -9.13 -8.66 7.82
C MET A 83 -7.69 -8.41 7.35
N ALA A 84 -7.30 -7.15 7.14
CA ALA A 84 -5.96 -6.75 6.72
C ALA A 84 -4.88 -6.97 7.81
N LYS A 85 -5.25 -6.92 9.09
CA LYS A 85 -4.33 -7.28 10.20
C LYS A 85 -4.03 -8.78 10.23
N GLY A 86 -5.00 -9.60 9.84
CA GLY A 86 -4.88 -11.06 9.77
C GLY A 86 -4.14 -11.54 8.52
N GLN A 87 -4.66 -12.60 7.89
CA GLN A 87 -4.08 -13.14 6.66
C GLN A 87 -4.39 -12.27 5.42
N GLY A 88 -5.45 -11.46 5.47
CA GLY A 88 -5.87 -10.61 4.36
C GLY A 88 -6.14 -11.38 3.07
N VAL A 89 -5.96 -10.70 1.94
CA VAL A 89 -6.01 -11.30 0.60
C VAL A 89 -4.61 -11.50 0.00
N GLY A 90 -3.57 -11.06 0.72
CA GLY A 90 -2.18 -11.18 0.32
C GLY A 90 -1.64 -9.96 -0.42
N LEU A 91 -2.44 -8.90 -0.56
CA LEU A 91 -2.07 -7.71 -1.34
C LEU A 91 -0.96 -6.94 -0.63
N ALA A 92 -1.02 -6.83 0.70
CA ALA A 92 0.00 -6.16 1.48
C ALA A 92 1.38 -6.79 1.29
N GLN A 93 1.48 -8.13 1.25
CA GLN A 93 2.76 -8.83 1.02
C GLN A 93 3.28 -8.59 -0.40
N GLN A 94 2.41 -8.60 -1.41
CA GLN A 94 2.82 -8.31 -2.79
C GLN A 94 3.34 -6.88 -2.92
N MET A 95 2.64 -5.90 -2.35
CA MET A 95 3.08 -4.52 -2.33
C MET A 95 4.41 -4.36 -1.60
N TYR A 96 4.55 -4.97 -0.42
CA TYR A 96 5.79 -4.94 0.35
C TYR A 96 6.97 -5.49 -0.46
N GLN A 97 6.79 -6.61 -1.17
CA GLN A 97 7.83 -7.20 -2.02
C GLN A 97 8.25 -6.28 -3.16
N GLN A 98 7.32 -5.51 -3.75
CA GLN A 98 7.65 -4.58 -4.81
C GLN A 98 8.28 -3.29 -4.26
N LEU A 99 7.71 -2.72 -3.19
CA LEU A 99 8.15 -1.45 -2.63
C LEU A 99 9.48 -1.57 -1.89
N SER A 100 9.72 -2.65 -1.15
CA SER A 100 11.00 -2.87 -0.45
C SER A 100 12.23 -2.93 -1.38
N ARG A 101 12.02 -3.08 -2.69
CA ARG A 101 13.07 -3.02 -3.72
C ARG A 101 13.33 -1.61 -4.23
N HIS A 102 12.46 -0.65 -3.94
CA HIS A 102 12.50 0.71 -4.47
C HIS A 102 12.49 1.79 -3.37
N VAL A 103 12.34 1.42 -2.10
CA VAL A 103 12.38 2.36 -0.98
C VAL A 103 13.83 2.75 -0.70
N GLU A 104 14.14 4.04 -0.87
CA GLU A 104 15.36 4.64 -0.36
C GLU A 104 15.24 4.83 1.16
N PRO A 105 16.31 4.55 1.93
CA PRO A 105 16.28 4.76 3.36
C PRO A 105 16.11 6.25 3.66
N VAL A 106 15.03 6.60 4.36
CA VAL A 106 14.78 7.96 4.84
C VAL A 106 15.81 8.24 5.95
N LYS A 107 16.88 8.96 5.59
CA LYS A 107 17.81 9.50 6.59
C LYS A 107 17.04 10.54 7.40
N GLU A 108 16.69 10.20 8.64
CA GLU A 108 16.18 11.16 9.62
C GLU A 108 17.24 12.26 9.75
N GLN A 109 17.00 13.41 9.11
CA GLN A 109 17.77 14.62 9.34
C GLN A 109 17.45 15.05 10.76
N GLU A 110 18.38 14.80 11.68
CA GLU A 110 18.36 15.43 13.00
C GLU A 110 18.37 16.94 12.77
N GLU A 111 17.21 17.56 12.96
CA GLU A 111 17.06 18.99 13.05
C GLU A 111 17.80 19.43 14.31
N SER A 112 19.09 19.71 14.16
CA SER A 112 19.89 20.44 15.13
C SER A 112 19.29 21.83 15.24
N VAL A 113 18.30 21.98 16.13
CA VAL A 113 17.89 23.28 16.64
C VAL A 113 19.05 23.79 17.49
N GLU A 114 19.97 24.48 16.84
CA GLU A 114 21.02 25.28 17.46
C GLU A 114 20.33 26.45 18.17
N ILE A 115 20.32 26.43 19.50
CA ILE A 115 20.13 27.60 20.36
C ILE A 115 21.43 27.82 21.13
#